data_AF-A0A815XG95-F1
#
_entry.id   AF-A0A815XG95-F1
#
_cell.length_a   1.000
_cell.length_b   1.000
_cell.length_c   1.000
_cell.angle_alpha   90.00
_cell.angle_beta   90.00
_cell.angle_gamma   90.00
#
_symmetry.space_group_name_H-M   'P 1'
#
loop_
_entity.id
_entity.type
_entity.pdbx_description
1 polymer ?
#
loop_
_entity_poly.entity_id
_entity_poly.type
_entity_poly.pdbx_seq_one_letter_code
_entity_poly.pdbx_strand_id
1 'polypeptide(L)'
;GRHLDEIFRLIRPDIVLEWNKMLSYGRHIVFLMESRIPLRSDKGNKSNDNSMNKKPKTTAGMTGSSAIRLKGQMKWISSWNMIVFLCHPILSTTEEMMNIGLTLHDLNFYDGSSEILIAGMQHARQLQAAIDKVFIFGSINTFSFLSKLLQNLHI
;
A
#
# COMPACT_ATOMS: atom_id res chain seq x y z
N GLY A 1 17.17 8.16 22.93
CA GLY A 1 16.75 8.21 21.51
C GLY A 1 17.25 6.95 20.81
N ARG A 2 16.68 6.59 19.67
CA ARG A 2 17.15 5.48 18.82
C ARG A 2 17.82 6.04 17.56
N HIS A 3 18.79 5.33 16.99
CA HIS A 3 19.44 5.79 15.76
C HIS A 3 18.50 5.60 14.56
N LEU A 4 18.54 6.54 13.61
CA LEU A 4 17.69 6.50 12.42
C LEU A 4 17.92 5.21 11.61
N ASP A 5 19.19 4.81 11.47
CA ASP A 5 19.61 3.64 10.69
C ASP A 5 19.17 2.29 11.28
N GLU A 6 18.88 2.28 12.59
CA GLU A 6 18.34 1.11 13.29
C GLU A 6 16.85 0.92 13.00
N ILE A 7 16.10 2.02 12.90
CA ILE A 7 14.64 1.99 12.71
C ILE A 7 14.29 1.98 11.23
N PHE A 8 15.01 2.73 10.42
CA PHE A 8 14.72 2.90 9.00
C PHE A 8 15.87 2.45 8.13
N ARG A 9 15.52 1.95 6.95
CA ARG A 9 16.44 1.64 5.88
C ARG A 9 16.17 2.59 4.73
N LEU A 10 17.21 3.24 4.23
CA LEU A 10 17.13 3.99 2.99
C LEU A 10 17.11 3.00 1.81
N ILE A 11 16.08 3.08 0.97
CA ILE A 11 15.95 2.29 -0.26
C ILE A 11 16.42 3.12 -1.45
N ARG A 12 16.08 4.41 -1.48
CA ARG A 12 16.50 5.31 -2.56
C ARG A 12 16.87 6.70 -2.04
N PRO A 13 17.90 7.34 -2.61
CA PRO A 13 18.93 6.72 -3.46
C PRO A 13 19.74 5.67 -2.65
N ASP A 14 20.38 4.70 -3.33
CA ASP A 14 21.16 3.64 -2.67
C ASP A 14 22.50 4.23 -2.17
N ILE A 15 22.39 5.03 -1.11
CA ILE A 15 23.50 5.72 -0.46
C ILE A 15 23.48 5.39 1.02
N VAL A 16 24.63 5.52 1.65
CA VAL A 16 24.73 5.50 3.11
C VAL A 16 24.03 6.74 3.66
N LEU A 17 23.23 6.54 4.71
CA LEU A 17 22.58 7.60 5.49
C LEU A 17 23.64 8.40 6.25
N GLU A 18 24.27 9.35 5.55
CA GLU A 18 25.27 10.24 6.10
C GLU A 18 24.85 11.70 5.87
N TRP A 19 25.05 12.53 6.89
CA TRP A 19 24.64 13.93 6.88
C TRP A 19 25.19 14.74 5.70
N ASN A 20 26.50 14.63 5.46
CA ASN A 20 27.17 15.35 4.38
C ASN A 20 26.60 14.99 3.01
N LYS A 21 26.30 13.69 2.82
CA LYS A 21 25.72 13.18 1.59
C LYS A 21 24.29 13.69 1.43
N MET A 22 23.45 13.58 2.48
CA MET A 22 22.08 14.08 2.46
C MET A 22 21.99 15.58 2.13
N LEU A 23 22.93 16.39 2.64
CA LEU A 23 23.03 17.82 2.33
C LEU A 23 23.46 18.08 0.88
N SER A 24 24.42 17.31 0.36
CA SER A 24 24.91 17.45 -1.03
C SER A 24 23.86 17.12 -2.09
N TYR A 25 22.95 16.19 -1.79
CA TYR A 25 21.87 15.74 -2.66
C TYR A 25 20.63 16.66 -2.60
N GLY A 26 20.72 17.79 -1.88
CA GLY A 26 19.61 18.65 -1.51
C GLY A 26 18.83 19.31 -2.67
N ARG A 27 17.53 19.49 -2.39
CA ARG A 27 16.44 20.19 -3.10
C ARG A 27 15.66 19.40 -4.16
N HIS A 28 16.24 18.45 -4.90
CA HIS A 28 15.52 17.76 -5.98
C HIS A 28 15.38 16.23 -5.85
N ILE A 29 16.12 15.60 -4.92
CA ILE A 29 16.06 14.16 -4.76
C ILE A 29 14.90 13.76 -3.85
N VAL A 30 14.13 12.77 -4.32
CA VAL A 30 13.09 12.11 -3.54
C VAL A 30 13.68 10.86 -2.92
N PHE A 31 13.59 10.79 -1.60
CA PHE A 31 14.08 9.69 -0.79
C PHE A 31 12.94 8.70 -0.52
N LEU A 32 13.29 7.42 -0.55
CA LEU A 32 12.39 6.34 -0.16
C LEU A 32 13.00 5.61 1.04
N MET A 33 12.29 5.60 2.16
CA MET A 33 12.69 4.93 3.39
C MET A 33 11.68 3.85 3.75
N GLU A 34 12.17 2.75 4.30
CA GLU A 34 11.35 1.65 4.79
C GLU A 34 11.63 1.42 6.27
N SER A 35 10.59 1.28 7.08
CA SER A 35 10.74 0.93 8.48
C SER A 35 11.15 -0.53 8.63
N ARG A 36 12.19 -0.79 9.42
CA ARG A 36 12.59 -2.14 9.82
C ARG A 36 11.69 -2.71 10.91
N ILE A 37 10.99 -1.84 11.64
CA ILE A 37 10.15 -2.20 12.76
C ILE A 37 8.68 -2.07 12.33
N PRO A 38 7.85 -3.10 12.56
CA PRO A 38 6.43 -2.99 12.26
C PRO A 38 5.78 -1.92 13.14
N LEU A 39 4.94 -1.06 12.55
CA LEU A 39 4.22 -0.02 13.30
C LEU A 39 3.20 -0.64 14.25
N ARG A 40 2.54 -1.71 13.81
CA ARG A 40 1.68 -2.52 14.66
C ARG A 40 2.48 -3.67 15.24
N SER A 41 2.75 -3.62 16.55
CA SER A 41 3.21 -4.80 17.28
C SER A 41 2.05 -5.78 17.29
N ASP A 42 2.17 -6.89 16.55
CA ASP A 42 1.22 -7.98 16.63
C ASP A 42 1.31 -8.62 18.03
N LYS A 43 0.66 -7.98 19.00
CA LYS A 43 0.31 -8.57 20.29
C LYS A 43 -1.01 -9.33 20.12
N GLY A 44 -1.13 -10.12 19.06
CA GLY A 44 -2.19 -11.10 18.90
C GLY A 44 -1.89 -12.31 19.78
N ASN A 45 -2.65 -12.45 20.86
CA ASN A 45 -2.76 -13.62 21.74
C ASN A 45 -1.95 -14.87 21.32
N LYS A 46 -0.85 -15.14 22.02
CA LYS A 46 -0.50 -16.54 22.33
C LYS A 46 -1.54 -17.05 23.32
N SER A 47 -2.75 -17.31 22.85
CA SER A 47 -3.68 -18.16 23.58
C SER A 47 -2.98 -19.52 23.69
N ASN A 48 -2.55 -19.87 24.90
CA ASN A 48 -2.18 -21.23 25.27
C ASN A 48 -3.36 -22.14 24.94
N ASP A 49 -3.38 -22.70 23.75
CA ASP A 49 -4.31 -23.75 23.39
C ASP A 49 -3.47 -24.99 23.09
N ASN A 50 -3.24 -25.78 24.14
CA ASN A 50 -2.75 -27.14 24.05
C ASN A 50 -3.83 -27.98 23.35
N SER A 51 -3.88 -27.91 22.02
CA SER A 51 -4.71 -28.78 21.20
C SER A 51 -3.88 -29.32 20.05
N MET A 52 -3.44 -30.55 20.24
CA MET A 52 -2.73 -31.37 19.27
C MET A 52 -3.64 -31.59 18.04
N ASN A 53 -3.04 -31.53 16.84
CA ASN A 53 -3.63 -31.65 15.50
C ASN A 53 -4.26 -30.39 14.88
N LYS A 54 -3.43 -29.59 14.20
CA LYS A 54 -3.85 -28.86 12.98
C LYS A 54 -2.88 -29.16 11.84
N LYS A 55 -3.42 -29.80 10.81
CA LYS A 55 -2.87 -29.88 9.44
C LYS A 55 -2.33 -28.51 8.99
N PRO A 56 -1.31 -28.46 8.12
CA PRO A 56 -0.80 -27.20 7.61
C PRO A 56 -1.93 -26.55 6.79
N LYS A 57 -2.53 -25.50 7.34
CA LYS A 57 -3.39 -24.62 6.56
C LYS A 57 -2.48 -23.88 5.60
N THR A 58 -2.43 -24.37 4.37
CA THR A 58 -1.99 -23.63 3.19
C THR A 58 -2.96 -22.48 2.97
N THR A 59 -2.84 -21.42 3.78
CA THR A 59 -3.35 -20.09 3.48
C THR A 59 -2.15 -19.28 3.03
N ALA A 60 -1.86 -19.39 1.73
CA ALA A 60 -0.98 -18.47 1.05
C ALA A 60 -1.52 -17.04 1.26
N GLY A 61 -0.74 -16.16 1.91
CA GLY A 61 -1.02 -14.73 1.90
C GLY A 61 -0.70 -13.90 3.15
N MET A 62 -0.31 -14.48 4.29
CA MET A 62 0.03 -13.69 5.51
C MET A 62 1.53 -13.58 5.78
N THR A 63 2.31 -13.47 4.71
CA THR A 63 3.73 -13.07 4.76
C THR A 63 3.86 -11.68 4.16
N GLY A 64 3.70 -10.63 4.96
CA GLY A 64 3.81 -9.27 4.44
C GLY A 64 4.09 -8.29 5.57
N SER A 65 5.37 -8.12 5.89
CA SER A 65 5.91 -7.14 6.84
C SER A 65 5.03 -5.91 7.02
N SER A 66 4.55 -5.61 8.24
CA SER A 66 3.90 -4.34 8.60
C SER A 66 4.88 -3.15 8.58
N ALA A 67 5.90 -3.23 7.74
CA ALA A 67 6.90 -2.21 7.47
C ALA A 67 6.28 -1.14 6.60
N ILE A 68 6.24 0.08 7.12
CA ILE A 68 5.79 1.25 6.37
C ILE A 68 6.88 1.74 5.42
N ARG A 69 6.49 2.12 4.19
CA ARG A 69 7.36 2.83 3.26
C ARG A 69 6.96 4.29 3.17
N LEU A 70 7.95 5.17 3.31
CA LEU A 70 7.79 6.61 3.32
C LEU A 70 8.56 7.21 2.15
N LYS A 71 7.87 8.01 1.33
CA LYS A 71 8.45 8.74 0.21
C LYS A 71 8.43 10.23 0.52
N GLY A 72 9.54 10.92 0.31
CA GLY A 72 9.60 12.33 0.66
C GLY A 72 10.90 13.03 0.27
N GLN A 73 11.04 14.26 0.73
CA GLN A 73 12.24 15.07 0.53
C GLN A 73 12.88 15.42 1.87
N MET A 74 14.22 15.46 1.88
CA MET A 74 15.00 15.92 3.02
C MET A 74 15.34 17.39 2.83
N LYS A 75 15.09 18.22 3.85
CA LYS A 75 15.38 19.65 3.84
C LYS A 75 16.23 20.04 5.03
N TRP A 76 17.28 20.79 4.75
CA TRP A 76 18.12 21.40 5.77
C TRP A 76 17.48 22.67 6.32
N ILE A 77 17.33 22.75 7.63
CA ILE A 77 16.86 23.94 8.33
C ILE A 77 18.02 24.50 9.14
N SER A 78 18.64 25.58 8.63
CA SER A 78 19.81 26.21 9.23
C SER A 78 19.55 26.77 10.63
N SER A 79 18.34 27.30 10.87
CA SER A 79 17.96 27.87 12.17
C SER A 79 17.93 26.83 13.29
N TRP A 80 17.63 25.58 12.97
CA TRP A 80 17.55 24.48 13.94
C TRP A 80 18.76 23.54 13.88
N ASN A 81 19.65 23.75 12.90
CA ASN A 81 20.76 22.84 12.62
C ASN A 81 20.27 21.38 12.47
N MET A 82 19.13 21.18 11.79
CA MET A 82 18.48 19.88 11.62
C MET A 82 18.03 19.60 10.17
N ILE A 83 18.14 18.33 9.74
CA ILE A 83 17.52 17.85 8.51
C ILE A 83 16.13 17.31 8.87
N VAL A 84 15.12 17.85 8.19
CA VAL A 84 13.74 17.39 8.31
C VAL A 84 13.38 16.56 7.08
N PHE A 85 12.84 15.37 7.31
CA PHE A 85 12.29 14.53 6.24
C PHE A 85 10.78 14.75 6.14
N LEU A 86 10.37 15.47 5.09
CA LEU A 86 8.96 15.69 4.78
C LEU A 86 8.50 14.60 3.83
N CYS A 87 7.67 13.69 4.33
CA CYS A 87 7.31 12.47 3.61
C CYS A 87 5.84 12.11 3.78
N HIS A 88 5.39 11.23 2.90
CA HIS A 88 4.08 10.63 2.93
C HIS A 88 4.23 9.10 2.80
N PRO A 89 3.32 8.33 3.41
CA PRO A 89 3.32 6.89 3.25
C PRO A 89 2.96 6.52 1.80
N ILE A 90 3.63 5.49 1.27
CA ILE A 90 3.19 4.86 0.02
C ILE A 90 2.22 3.74 0.40
N LEU A 91 0.95 3.91 0.04
CA LEU A 91 -0.10 2.93 0.27
C LEU A 91 -0.85 2.69 -1.05
N SER A 92 -1.11 1.43 -1.39
CA SER A 92 -1.82 1.07 -2.62
C SER A 92 -3.28 0.68 -2.36
N THR A 93 -3.58 0.13 -1.17
CA THR A 93 -4.92 -0.38 -0.81
C THR A 93 -5.24 -0.10 0.66
N THR A 94 -6.53 0.00 1.00
CA THR A 94 -6.99 0.12 2.40
C THR A 94 -6.60 -1.07 3.27
N GLU A 95 -6.49 -2.26 2.69
CA GLU A 95 -6.00 -3.47 3.37
C GLU A 95 -4.54 -3.32 3.81
N GLU A 96 -3.68 -2.74 2.97
CA GLU A 96 -2.29 -2.45 3.29
C GLU A 96 -2.20 -1.41 4.42
N MET A 97 -3.05 -0.39 4.38
CA MET A 97 -3.17 0.63 5.43
C MET A 97 -3.55 -0.01 6.78
N MET A 98 -4.55 -0.90 6.79
CA MET A 98 -4.96 -1.65 7.99
C MET A 98 -3.87 -2.59 8.51
N ASN A 99 -3.13 -3.25 7.61
CA ASN A 99 -2.05 -4.17 7.98
C ASN A 99 -0.86 -3.45 8.63
N ILE A 100 -0.58 -2.23 8.17
CA ILE A 100 0.45 -1.35 8.76
C ILE A 100 -0.05 -0.73 10.08
N GLY A 101 -1.37 -0.64 10.27
CA GLY A 101 -2.00 -0.05 11.45
C GLY A 101 -2.26 1.45 11.31
N LEU A 102 -2.28 1.96 10.09
CA LEU A 102 -2.68 3.32 9.78
C LEU A 102 -4.19 3.40 9.55
N THR A 103 -4.74 4.59 9.77
CA THR A 103 -6.13 4.93 9.46
C THR A 103 -6.17 6.05 8.42
N LEU A 104 -7.34 6.22 7.80
CA LEU A 104 -7.54 7.30 6.82
C LEU A 104 -7.35 8.70 7.46
N HIS A 105 -7.58 8.82 8.77
CA HIS A 105 -7.40 10.08 9.50
C HIS A 105 -5.92 10.43 9.71
N ASP A 106 -5.02 9.44 9.64
CA ASP A 106 -3.58 9.66 9.72
C ASP A 106 -3.01 10.16 8.39
N LEU A 107 -3.80 10.13 7.31
CA LEU A 107 -3.44 10.68 6.01
C LEU A 107 -3.85 12.14 5.90
N ASN A 108 -2.92 12.98 5.43
CA ASN A 108 -3.18 14.40 5.25
C ASN A 108 -4.11 14.62 4.05
N PHE A 109 -5.17 15.42 4.25
CA PHE A 109 -6.14 15.75 3.21
C PHE A 109 -5.52 16.54 2.04
N TYR A 110 -4.48 17.33 2.33
CA TYR A 110 -3.86 18.26 1.36
C TYR A 110 -2.82 17.61 0.43
N ASP A 111 -2.34 16.40 0.76
CA ASP A 111 -1.30 15.72 -0.03
C ASP A 111 -1.88 14.76 -1.09
N GLY A 112 -3.21 14.75 -1.26
CA GLY A 112 -3.91 13.94 -2.26
C GLY A 112 -3.83 12.41 -2.03
N SER A 113 -3.05 11.93 -1.06
CA SER A 113 -2.89 10.50 -0.76
C SER A 113 -4.22 9.84 -0.38
N SER A 114 -5.06 10.53 0.41
CA SER A 114 -6.42 10.10 0.71
C SER A 114 -7.32 10.05 -0.53
N GLU A 115 -7.22 11.04 -1.42
CA GLU A 115 -8.00 11.09 -2.67
C GLU A 115 -7.59 9.97 -3.63
N ILE A 116 -6.29 9.73 -3.80
CA ILE A 116 -5.74 8.63 -4.61
C ILE A 116 -6.26 7.28 -4.11
N LEU A 117 -6.24 7.07 -2.79
CA LEU A 117 -6.73 5.82 -2.20
C LEU A 117 -8.23 5.62 -2.46
N ILE A 118 -9.05 6.66 -2.23
CA ILE A 118 -10.50 6.63 -2.45
C ILE A 118 -10.83 6.42 -3.94
N ALA A 119 -10.14 7.13 -4.84
CA ALA A 119 -10.30 6.98 -6.29
C ALA A 119 -9.93 5.57 -6.75
N GLY A 120 -8.85 5.01 -6.23
CA GLY A 120 -8.45 3.62 -6.47
C GLY A 120 -9.55 2.62 -6.08
N MET A 121 -10.16 2.79 -4.90
CA MET A 121 -11.29 1.96 -4.46
C MET A 121 -12.52 2.12 -5.35
N GLN A 122 -12.81 3.34 -5.78
CA GLN A 122 -13.95 3.62 -6.65
C GLN A 122 -13.78 2.98 -8.03
N HIS A 123 -12.60 3.11 -8.63
CA HIS A 123 -12.28 2.45 -9.90
C HIS A 123 -12.33 0.93 -9.78
N ALA A 124 -11.80 0.36 -8.69
CA ALA A 124 -11.88 -1.08 -8.45
C ALA A 124 -13.34 -1.57 -8.33
N ARG A 125 -14.21 -0.83 -7.63
CA ARG A 125 -15.65 -1.14 -7.56
C ARG A 125 -16.33 -1.05 -8.91
N GLN A 126 -16.03 -0.03 -9.70
CA GLN A 126 -16.61 0.11 -11.04
C GLN A 126 -16.19 -1.04 -11.95
N LEU A 127 -14.92 -1.48 -11.88
CA LEU A 127 -14.42 -2.63 -12.60
C LEU A 127 -15.13 -3.92 -12.18
N GLN A 128 -15.27 -4.16 -10.86
CA GLN A 128 -16.00 -5.31 -10.35
C GLN A 128 -17.46 -5.32 -10.83
N ALA A 129 -18.13 -4.17 -10.76
CA ALA A 129 -19.51 -4.05 -11.23
C ALA A 129 -19.65 -4.30 -12.74
N ALA A 130 -18.65 -3.92 -13.55
CA ALA A 130 -18.62 -4.23 -14.97
C ALA A 130 -18.44 -5.74 -15.22
N ILE A 131 -17.57 -6.40 -14.47
CA ILE A 131 -17.37 -7.86 -14.52
C ILE A 131 -18.66 -8.59 -14.13
N ASP A 132 -19.30 -8.20 -13.01
CA ASP A 132 -20.54 -8.81 -12.53
C ASP A 132 -21.67 -8.66 -13.55
N LYS A 133 -21.78 -7.48 -14.19
CA LYS A 133 -22.72 -7.27 -15.30
C LYS A 133 -22.43 -8.20 -16.47
N VAL A 134 -21.18 -8.33 -16.91
CA VAL A 134 -20.81 -9.24 -18.02
C VAL A 134 -21.10 -10.69 -17.65
N PHE A 135 -20.87 -11.11 -16.41
CA PHE A 135 -21.16 -12.47 -15.96
C PHE A 135 -22.68 -12.74 -15.93
N ILE A 136 -23.48 -11.81 -15.39
CA ILE A 136 -24.94 -11.92 -15.34
C ILE A 136 -25.54 -11.90 -16.75
N PHE A 137 -25.12 -10.96 -17.60
CA PHE A 137 -25.60 -10.88 -18.99
C PHE A 137 -25.09 -12.05 -19.85
N GLY A 138 -23.89 -12.55 -19.58
CA GLY A 138 -23.30 -13.72 -20.23
C GLY A 138 -24.00 -15.03 -19.87
N SER A 139 -24.50 -15.17 -18.64
CA SER A 139 -25.35 -16.30 -18.23
C SER A 139 -26.79 -16.21 -18.76
N ILE A 140 -27.34 -14.99 -18.91
CA ILE A 140 -28.74 -14.80 -19.31
C ILE A 140 -28.94 -14.78 -20.84
N ASN A 141 -27.90 -14.47 -21.63
CA ASN A 141 -28.06 -14.24 -23.07
C ASN A 141 -27.18 -15.09 -23.98
N THR A 142 -26.84 -16.34 -23.67
CA THR A 142 -26.26 -17.20 -24.71
C THR A 142 -27.26 -17.44 -25.85
N PHE A 143 -28.55 -17.60 -25.56
CA PHE A 143 -29.58 -17.85 -26.58
C PHE A 143 -30.02 -16.58 -27.33
N SER A 144 -30.16 -15.45 -26.64
CA SER A 144 -30.55 -14.16 -27.23
C SER A 144 -29.43 -13.53 -28.05
N PHE A 145 -28.17 -13.69 -27.62
CA PHE A 145 -27.01 -13.25 -28.40
C PHE A 145 -26.80 -14.13 -29.64
N LEU A 146 -26.92 -15.46 -29.52
CA LEU A 146 -26.86 -16.36 -30.69
C LEU A 146 -28.05 -16.17 -31.65
N SER A 147 -29.25 -15.90 -31.13
CA SER A 147 -30.44 -15.60 -31.95
C SER A 147 -30.28 -14.28 -32.75
N LYS A 148 -29.74 -13.23 -32.12
CA LYS A 148 -29.41 -11.97 -32.82
C LYS A 148 -28.25 -12.13 -33.80
N LEU A 149 -27.28 -13.00 -33.53
CA LEU A 149 -26.18 -13.30 -34.44
C LEU A 149 -26.66 -14.10 -35.67
N LEU A 150 -27.56 -15.08 -35.46
CA LEU A 150 -28.16 -15.88 -36.53
C LEU A 150 -29.14 -15.08 -37.41
N GLN A 151 -29.87 -14.11 -36.85
CA GLN A 151 -30.73 -13.22 -37.64
C GLN A 151 -29.94 -12.22 -38.51
N ASN A 152 -28.68 -11.93 -38.18
CA ASN A 152 -27.83 -11.04 -38.99
C ASN A 152 -26.98 -11.77 -40.03
N LEU A 153 -27.10 -13.10 -40.15
CA LEU A 153 -26.30 -13.91 -41.09
C LEU A 153 -27.12 -14.59 -42.19
N HIS A 154 -28.41 -14.32 -42.28
CA HIS A 154 -29.24 -14.68 -43.42
C HIS A 154 -29.89 -13.40 -43.96
N ILE A 155 -29.84 -13.26 -45.29
CA ILE A 155 -30.43 -12.20 -46.13
C ILE A 155 -31.68 -11.56 -45.52
#